data_AF-A0A5N5V793-F1
#
_entry.id   AF-A0A5N5V793-F1
#
_cell.length_a   1.000
_cell.length_b   1.000
_cell.length_c   1.000
_cell.angle_alpha   90.00
_cell.angle_beta   90.00
_cell.angle_gamma   90.00
#
_symmetry.space_group_name_H-M   'P 1'
#
loop_
_entity.id
_entity.type
_entity.pdbx_description
1 polymer ?
#
loop_
_entity_poly.entity_id
_entity_poly.type
_entity_poly.pdbx_seq_one_letter_code
_entity_poly.pdbx_strand_id
1 'polypeptide(L)'
;MSATELIQGRGIGDFMTIRHILVDEAQDLTGIRADFVLKLLEVADCGFTIFVDQAQAIYDFASGEFENSPSFVERVEAVYTSGVETRTLSSNFRTTDPQLLTIAGLGELIRNSEAKREDVAEKFRREMQKLPAAGSVDGAAQLLCVANDTAVLTRRNNEALAVSAALYNAGVKHQFRRRADDPVVGSWLSRLSSRIASTRLTRADLEEDESILPWPAQVTWGALSRVSPPRRGAINLEAVADRLALNMPPDELIDTNTGEVVVSSIHRSKGLEFTTVLLIPFEIPEDDWLQEARILYVGLTRAKQNLMALQPVDDRRWSFLQGANRWRRIGFAGKRTYTTGIEVTGSDAFSFDATGVLRPQRDPAELIDYLHTEVHAGDTVTLIRRVTDAVYDVLHEGNWVAVTTPGFGELVNNRLGLKNPPARIDGCRVETLSTVALSTQAAELLGVSTRLVPNCRIQGVGTW
;
A
#
# COMPACT_ATOMS: atom_id res chain seq x y z
N MET A 1 -7.34 16.77 -20.20
CA MET A 1 -7.87 17.92 -19.46
C MET A 1 -7.46 17.72 -18.01
N SER A 2 -6.54 18.52 -17.48
CA SER A 2 -6.07 18.35 -16.10
C SER A 2 -7.20 18.67 -15.10
N ALA A 3 -7.16 18.12 -13.89
CA ALA A 3 -8.12 18.49 -12.84
C ALA A 3 -8.11 20.01 -12.58
N THR A 4 -6.95 20.65 -12.75
CA THR A 4 -6.77 22.11 -12.72
C THR A 4 -7.55 22.83 -13.82
N GLU A 5 -7.55 22.31 -15.05
CA GLU A 5 -8.34 22.84 -16.18
C GLU A 5 -9.85 22.63 -15.98
N LEU A 6 -10.25 21.53 -15.32
CA LEU A 6 -11.66 21.27 -14.99
C LEU A 6 -12.20 22.22 -13.91
N ILE A 7 -11.40 22.57 -12.91
CA ILE A 7 -11.72 23.62 -11.92
C ILE A 7 -11.88 24.98 -12.62
N GLN A 8 -11.11 25.24 -13.69
CA GLN A 8 -11.22 26.49 -14.47
C GLN A 8 -12.48 26.52 -15.36
N GLY A 9 -12.93 25.38 -15.89
CA GLY A 9 -13.99 25.32 -16.91
C GLY A 9 -15.42 25.05 -16.40
N ARG A 10 -15.60 24.45 -15.22
CA ARG A 10 -16.92 24.19 -14.62
C ARG A 10 -17.08 25.02 -13.35
N GLY A 11 -18.01 25.98 -13.36
CA GLY A 11 -18.29 26.80 -12.18
C GLY A 11 -18.62 25.96 -10.94
N ILE A 12 -17.70 25.94 -9.97
CA ILE A 12 -17.76 26.19 -8.51
C ILE A 12 -19.02 25.76 -7.69
N GLY A 13 -20.02 25.08 -8.25
CA GLY A 13 -21.27 24.76 -7.54
C GLY A 13 -21.08 23.92 -6.27
N ASP A 14 -20.15 22.95 -6.30
CA ASP A 14 -19.93 22.02 -5.18
C ASP A 14 -18.93 22.52 -4.12
N PHE A 15 -18.15 23.58 -4.40
CA PHE A 15 -17.16 24.12 -3.44
C PHE A 15 -17.72 25.26 -2.58
N MET A 16 -18.88 25.83 -2.91
CA MET A 16 -19.50 26.96 -2.19
C MET A 16 -19.90 26.66 -0.73
N THR A 17 -19.80 25.41 -0.28
CA THR A 17 -20.07 25.02 1.11
C THR A 17 -18.81 24.87 1.97
N ILE A 18 -17.61 24.91 1.38
CA ILE A 18 -16.35 24.74 2.12
C ILE A 18 -16.04 26.02 2.87
N ARG A 19 -15.89 25.92 4.19
CA ARG A 19 -15.55 27.06 5.06
C ARG A 19 -14.09 27.12 5.45
N HIS A 20 -13.42 25.97 5.41
CA HIS A 20 -12.02 25.85 5.78
C HIS A 20 -11.36 24.66 5.08
N ILE A 21 -10.12 24.83 4.62
CA ILE A 21 -9.32 23.75 4.01
C ILE A 21 -8.16 23.38 4.94
N LEU A 22 -8.00 22.08 5.23
CA LEU A 22 -6.85 21.54 5.94
C LEU A 22 -5.97 20.80 4.95
N VAL A 23 -4.69 21.18 4.88
CA VAL A 23 -3.68 20.53 4.06
C VAL A 23 -2.67 19.89 5.00
N ASP A 24 -2.68 18.57 5.07
CA ASP A 24 -1.71 17.79 5.86
C ASP A 24 -0.55 17.31 4.98
N GLU A 25 0.59 17.00 5.61
CA GLU A 25 1.81 16.50 4.96
C GLU A 25 2.25 17.35 3.74
N ALA A 26 2.11 18.67 3.85
CA ALA A 26 2.27 19.59 2.73
C ALA A 26 3.69 19.60 2.13
N GLN A 27 4.68 19.09 2.85
CA GLN A 27 6.03 18.88 2.33
C GLN A 27 6.09 17.84 1.20
N ASP A 28 5.08 16.98 1.04
CA ASP A 28 5.03 15.99 -0.04
C ASP A 28 4.25 16.51 -1.27
N LEU A 29 3.70 17.72 -1.21
CA LEU A 29 3.00 18.34 -2.35
C LEU A 29 4.01 18.90 -3.34
N THR A 30 4.18 18.18 -4.46
CA THR A 30 5.07 18.55 -5.56
C THR A 30 4.33 18.53 -6.90
N GLY A 31 4.85 19.29 -7.88
CA GLY A 31 4.34 19.35 -9.25
C GLY A 31 2.82 19.58 -9.35
N ILE A 32 2.13 18.73 -10.11
CA ILE A 32 0.69 18.84 -10.41
C ILE A 32 -0.17 18.78 -9.14
N ARG A 33 0.25 18.05 -8.09
CA ARG A 33 -0.50 17.97 -6.83
C ARG A 33 -0.46 19.31 -6.10
N ALA A 34 0.71 19.93 -6.04
CA ALA A 34 0.87 21.27 -5.49
C ALA A 34 0.06 22.30 -6.29
N ASP A 35 0.06 22.22 -7.63
CA ASP A 35 -0.74 23.11 -8.49
C ASP A 35 -2.24 22.98 -8.24
N PHE A 36 -2.72 21.74 -8.11
CA PHE A 36 -4.12 21.45 -7.84
C PHE A 36 -4.55 22.02 -6.48
N VAL A 37 -3.79 21.75 -5.41
CA VAL A 37 -4.14 22.23 -4.07
C VAL A 37 -4.07 23.76 -4.02
N LEU A 38 -3.04 24.38 -4.60
CA LEU A 38 -2.94 25.84 -4.65
C LEU A 38 -4.15 26.46 -5.37
N LYS A 39 -4.55 25.88 -6.50
CA LYS A 39 -5.74 26.34 -7.23
C LYS A 39 -7.03 26.16 -6.44
N LEU A 40 -7.13 25.07 -5.68
CA LEU A 40 -8.28 24.83 -4.80
C LEU A 40 -8.38 25.90 -3.71
N LEU A 41 -7.26 26.28 -3.09
CA LEU A 41 -7.22 27.36 -2.10
C LEU A 41 -7.66 28.70 -2.70
N GLU A 42 -7.23 29.01 -3.93
CA GLU A 42 -7.63 30.24 -4.64
C GLU A 42 -9.12 30.28 -4.98
N VAL A 43 -9.72 29.14 -5.36
CA VAL A 43 -11.11 29.08 -5.84
C VAL A 43 -12.11 28.95 -4.71
N ALA A 44 -11.75 28.25 -3.63
CA ALA A 44 -12.63 28.09 -2.48
C ALA A 44 -12.82 29.40 -1.69
N ASP A 45 -11.84 30.32 -1.76
CA ASP A 45 -11.86 31.62 -1.09
C ASP A 45 -12.30 31.52 0.39
N CYS A 46 -11.71 30.56 1.10
CA CYS A 46 -12.03 30.26 2.49
C CYS A 46 -10.77 30.22 3.37
N GLY A 47 -10.94 30.12 4.69
CA GLY A 47 -9.81 29.92 5.59
C GLY A 47 -9.04 28.63 5.28
N PHE A 48 -7.74 28.60 5.55
CA PHE A 48 -6.96 27.37 5.40
C PHE A 48 -5.91 27.19 6.49
N THR A 49 -5.47 25.94 6.68
CA THR A 49 -4.36 25.58 7.56
C THR A 49 -3.50 24.54 6.87
N ILE A 50 -2.19 24.77 6.86
CA ILE A 50 -1.21 23.92 6.20
C ILE A 50 -0.26 23.38 7.27
N PHE A 51 -0.12 22.06 7.34
CA PHE A 51 0.82 21.37 8.21
C PHE A 51 2.02 20.88 7.40
N VAL A 52 3.23 21.13 7.90
CA VAL A 52 4.48 20.85 7.19
C VAL A 52 5.58 20.37 8.15
N ASP A 53 6.26 19.28 7.81
CA ASP A 53 7.51 18.86 8.46
C ASP A 53 8.58 18.54 7.42
N GLN A 54 9.46 19.52 7.17
CA GLN A 54 10.55 19.40 6.20
C GLN A 54 11.53 18.25 6.51
N ALA A 55 11.67 17.83 7.78
CA ALA A 55 12.52 16.70 8.13
C ALA A 55 11.96 15.37 7.62
N GLN A 56 10.69 15.33 7.23
CA GLN A 56 10.01 14.15 6.69
C GLN A 56 9.74 14.24 5.19
N ALA A 57 10.26 15.23 4.47
CA ALA A 57 10.08 15.36 3.03
C ALA A 57 10.86 14.26 2.28
N ILE A 58 10.19 13.17 1.89
CA ILE A 58 10.85 11.99 1.28
C ILE A 58 10.27 11.58 -0.09
N TYR A 59 9.38 12.38 -0.68
CA TYR A 59 8.74 12.10 -1.98
C TYR A 59 9.25 12.95 -3.16
N ASP A 60 10.27 13.79 -2.93
CA ASP A 60 10.80 14.74 -3.93
C ASP A 60 11.41 14.07 -5.19
N PHE A 61 11.70 12.78 -5.14
CA PHE A 61 12.38 12.04 -6.22
C PHE A 61 11.48 11.49 -7.33
N ALA A 62 10.15 11.57 -7.22
CA ALA A 62 9.27 10.97 -8.23
C ALA A 62 9.37 11.64 -9.62
N SER A 63 10.07 12.78 -9.74
CA SER A 63 9.93 13.59 -10.94
C SER A 63 11.17 14.36 -11.38
N GLY A 64 12.39 13.97 -11.01
CA GLY A 64 13.67 14.27 -11.73
C GLY A 64 14.03 15.71 -12.15
N GLU A 65 13.16 16.69 -11.92
CA GLU A 65 13.17 18.05 -12.47
C GLU A 65 12.91 19.10 -11.36
N PHE A 66 12.74 18.67 -10.11
CA PHE A 66 12.18 19.51 -9.04
C PHE A 66 13.17 19.95 -7.95
N GLU A 67 14.46 19.57 -8.03
CA GLU A 67 15.46 19.97 -7.02
C GLU A 67 15.59 21.50 -6.83
N ASN A 68 15.12 22.31 -7.79
CA ASN A 68 15.12 23.77 -7.71
C ASN A 68 13.72 24.41 -7.76
N SER A 69 12.65 23.62 -7.62
CA SER A 69 11.29 24.19 -7.56
C SER A 69 11.01 24.72 -6.15
N PRO A 70 10.33 25.87 -6.01
CA PRO A 70 9.88 26.34 -4.71
C PRO A 70 8.97 25.29 -4.07
N SER A 71 9.17 25.05 -2.78
CA SER A 71 8.30 24.23 -1.95
C SER A 71 6.87 24.73 -2.00
N PHE A 72 5.91 23.85 -1.67
CA PHE A 72 4.50 24.24 -1.63
C PHE A 72 4.25 25.44 -0.70
N VAL A 73 4.97 25.53 0.42
CA VAL A 73 4.87 26.64 1.37
C VAL A 73 5.34 27.96 0.74
N GLU A 74 6.50 27.97 0.09
CA GLU A 74 7.02 29.17 -0.61
C GLU A 74 6.06 29.64 -1.71
N ARG A 75 5.40 28.69 -2.39
CA ARG A 75 4.38 29.01 -3.39
C ARG A 75 3.13 29.65 -2.77
N VAL A 76 2.67 29.16 -1.62
CA VAL A 76 1.55 29.76 -0.89
C VAL A 76 1.91 31.16 -0.42
N GLU A 77 3.10 31.36 0.16
CA GLU A 77 3.58 32.68 0.60
C GLU A 77 3.71 33.68 -0.56
N ALA A 78 4.08 33.21 -1.76
CA ALA A 78 4.14 34.04 -2.96
C ALA A 78 2.75 34.49 -3.45
N VAL A 79 1.72 33.66 -3.29
CA VAL A 79 0.33 33.98 -3.69
C VAL A 79 -0.37 34.82 -2.62
N TYR A 80 -0.21 34.45 -1.35
CA TYR A 80 -0.86 35.08 -0.21
C TYR A 80 0.12 35.99 0.55
N THR A 81 0.37 37.17 0.00
CA THR A 81 1.33 38.15 0.56
C THR A 81 0.89 38.78 1.89
N SER A 82 -0.35 38.54 2.33
CA SER A 82 -0.87 38.93 3.64
C SER A 82 -1.92 37.92 4.13
N GLY A 83 -2.13 37.84 5.44
CA GLY A 83 -3.13 36.97 6.06
C GLY A 83 -2.68 35.53 6.37
N VAL A 84 -1.44 35.17 6.04
CA VAL A 84 -0.83 33.89 6.45
C VAL A 84 0.01 34.10 7.71
N GLU A 85 -0.29 33.35 8.78
CA GLU A 85 0.47 33.34 10.02
C GLU A 85 1.19 32.00 10.18
N THR A 86 2.51 32.03 10.34
CA THR A 86 3.31 30.82 10.57
C THR A 86 3.51 30.58 12.06
N ARG A 87 3.19 29.36 12.53
CA ARG A 87 3.41 28.92 13.91
C ARG A 87 4.17 27.60 13.95
N THR A 88 5.08 27.47 14.93
CA THR A 88 5.88 26.25 15.14
C THR A 88 5.31 25.42 16.28
N LEU A 89 5.10 24.12 16.03
CA LEU A 89 4.76 23.14 17.05
C LEU A 89 6.04 22.42 17.50
N SER A 90 6.49 22.66 18.73
CA SER A 90 7.78 22.14 19.24
C SER A 90 7.64 20.94 20.19
N SER A 91 6.46 20.73 20.77
CA SER A 91 6.22 19.64 21.72
C SER A 91 5.97 18.31 21.01
N ASN A 92 6.70 17.26 21.43
CA ASN A 92 6.45 15.89 20.99
C ASN A 92 5.43 15.22 21.91
N PHE A 93 4.30 14.78 21.34
CA PHE A 93 3.26 14.05 22.06
C PHE A 93 3.19 12.56 21.68
N ARG A 94 4.05 12.10 20.77
CA ARG A 94 4.08 10.72 20.27
C ARG A 94 4.66 9.76 21.30
N THR A 95 5.64 10.22 22.06
CA THR A 95 6.39 9.37 22.99
C THR A 95 6.90 10.15 24.20
N THR A 96 7.00 9.44 25.32
CA THR A 96 7.67 9.92 26.53
C THR A 96 9.02 9.24 26.76
N ASP A 97 9.42 8.31 25.87
CA ASP A 97 10.68 7.59 25.97
C ASP A 97 11.88 8.54 25.68
N PRO A 98 12.89 8.61 26.57
CA PRO A 98 14.02 9.53 26.39
C PRO A 98 14.86 9.27 25.13
N GLN A 99 14.99 8.00 24.70
CA GLN A 99 15.75 7.65 23.50
C GLN A 99 14.98 8.09 22.25
N LEU A 100 13.66 7.85 22.20
CA LEU A 100 12.82 8.29 21.09
C LEU A 100 12.68 9.81 21.00
N LEU A 101 12.66 10.53 22.14
CA LEU A 101 12.72 11.99 22.17
C LEU A 101 14.05 12.52 21.61
N THR A 102 15.17 11.86 21.95
CA THR A 102 16.49 12.20 21.38
C THR A 102 16.52 12.01 19.87
N ILE A 103 15.93 10.92 19.38
CA ILE A 103 15.78 10.62 17.95
C ILE A 103 14.91 11.68 17.26
N ALA A 104 13.79 12.08 17.86
CA ALA A 104 12.95 13.15 17.32
C ALA A 104 13.71 14.48 17.18
N GLY A 105 14.64 14.77 18.09
CA GLY A 105 15.54 15.93 18.02
C GLY A 105 16.47 15.92 16.80
N LEU A 106 16.74 14.77 16.17
CA LEU A 106 17.57 14.70 14.96
C LEU A 106 16.95 15.47 13.78
N GLY A 107 15.64 15.70 13.80
CA GLY A 107 14.95 16.49 12.77
C GLY A 107 15.44 17.94 12.70
N GLU A 108 15.95 18.51 13.81
CA GLU A 108 16.53 19.86 13.80
C GLU A 108 17.80 19.93 12.95
N LEU A 109 18.59 18.86 12.92
CA LEU A 109 19.80 18.78 12.12
C LEU A 109 19.48 18.70 10.63
N ILE A 110 18.41 17.98 10.27
CA ILE A 110 17.95 17.82 8.89
C ILE A 110 17.33 19.11 8.36
N ARG A 111 16.66 19.89 9.22
CA ARG A 111 16.07 21.18 8.84
C ARG A 111 17.11 22.29 8.70
N ASN A 112 18.30 22.11 9.26
CA ASN A 112 19.36 23.12 9.17
C ASN A 112 20.11 23.01 7.84
N SER A 113 19.90 24.00 6.96
CA SER A 113 20.58 24.09 5.65
C SER A 113 22.10 24.24 5.74
N GLU A 114 22.63 24.70 6.89
CA GLU A 114 24.07 24.84 7.13
C GLU A 114 24.70 23.58 7.75
N ALA A 115 23.90 22.54 8.04
CA ALA A 115 24.42 21.32 8.65
C ALA A 115 25.39 20.58 7.71
N LYS A 116 26.55 20.19 8.26
CA LYS A 116 27.52 19.37 7.54
C LYS A 116 27.08 17.91 7.56
N ARG A 117 27.21 17.23 6.42
CA ARG A 117 26.90 15.81 6.27
C ARG A 117 27.56 14.97 7.36
N GLU A 118 28.85 15.15 7.60
CA GLU A 118 29.63 14.31 8.53
C GLU A 118 29.06 14.38 9.93
N ASP A 119 28.66 15.57 10.37
CA ASP A 119 28.06 15.80 11.68
C ASP A 119 26.68 15.14 11.80
N VAL A 120 25.87 15.20 10.73
CA VAL A 120 24.56 14.55 10.67
C VAL A 120 24.74 13.03 10.69
N ALA A 121 25.54 12.49 9.77
CA ALA A 121 25.77 11.06 9.64
C ALA A 121 26.34 10.44 10.92
N GLU A 122 27.29 11.12 11.58
CA GLU A 122 27.85 10.63 12.83
C GLU A 122 26.84 10.65 13.98
N LYS A 123 25.99 11.69 14.07
CA LYS A 123 24.92 11.73 15.07
C LYS A 123 23.90 10.61 14.85
N PHE A 124 23.45 10.40 13.60
CA PHE A 124 22.55 9.30 13.27
C PHE A 124 23.18 7.94 13.59
N ARG A 125 24.42 7.69 13.16
CA ARG A 125 25.16 6.45 13.44
C ARG A 125 25.23 6.18 14.94
N ARG A 126 25.57 7.19 15.74
CA ARG A 126 25.66 7.04 17.20
C ARG A 126 24.32 6.70 17.84
N GLU A 127 23.22 7.32 17.43
CA GLU A 127 21.90 6.98 17.97
C GLU A 127 21.45 5.59 17.53
N MET A 128 21.77 5.18 16.29
CA MET A 128 21.52 3.83 15.79
C MET A 128 22.25 2.74 16.58
N GLN A 129 23.51 2.98 16.96
CA GLN A 129 24.31 2.04 17.76
C GLN A 129 23.76 1.82 19.18
N LYS A 130 22.95 2.75 19.68
CA LYS A 130 22.29 2.63 21.01
C LYS A 130 21.00 1.83 20.95
N LEU A 131 20.48 1.49 19.77
CA LEU A 131 19.23 0.74 19.67
C LEU A 131 19.42 -0.69 20.20
N PRO A 132 18.44 -1.24 20.96
CA PRO A 132 18.41 -2.66 21.29
C PRO A 132 18.44 -3.52 20.04
N ALA A 133 19.25 -4.58 20.04
CA ALA A 133 19.31 -5.53 18.93
C ALA A 133 18.16 -6.54 19.01
N ALA A 134 17.37 -6.63 17.94
CA ALA A 134 16.37 -7.69 17.75
C ALA A 134 16.97 -8.99 17.15
N GLY A 135 18.22 -8.91 16.65
CA GLY A 135 18.90 -10.05 16.01
C GLY A 135 18.51 -10.23 14.54
N SER A 136 18.63 -11.46 14.04
CA SER A 136 18.17 -11.81 12.69
C SER A 136 16.64 -11.85 12.63
N VAL A 137 16.09 -11.86 11.41
CA VAL A 137 14.64 -12.04 11.20
C VAL A 137 14.13 -13.30 11.90
N ASP A 138 14.86 -14.42 11.75
CA ASP A 138 14.50 -15.69 12.41
C ASP A 138 14.61 -15.61 13.93
N GLY A 139 15.61 -14.88 14.45
CA GLY A 139 15.76 -14.64 15.88
C GLY A 139 14.65 -13.79 16.48
N ALA A 140 14.14 -12.82 15.71
CA ALA A 140 13.03 -11.96 16.10
C ALA A 140 11.65 -12.62 15.92
N ALA A 141 11.56 -13.80 15.28
CA ALA A 141 10.30 -14.43 14.94
C ALA A 141 9.40 -14.70 16.17
N GLN A 142 9.97 -15.16 17.28
CA GLN A 142 9.20 -15.41 18.51
C GLN A 142 8.58 -14.14 19.08
N LEU A 143 9.32 -13.03 19.04
CA LEU A 143 8.80 -11.71 19.44
C LEU A 143 7.67 -11.28 18.52
N LEU A 144 7.86 -11.42 17.21
CA LEU A 144 6.90 -10.99 16.19
C LEU A 144 5.63 -11.86 16.15
N CYS A 145 5.71 -13.14 16.52
CA CYS A 145 4.53 -14.03 16.58
C CYS A 145 3.46 -13.61 17.60
N VAL A 146 3.85 -12.86 18.63
CA VAL A 146 2.95 -12.36 19.68
C VAL A 146 2.87 -10.83 19.71
N ALA A 147 3.50 -10.19 18.74
CA ALA A 147 3.53 -8.74 18.63
C ALA A 147 2.18 -8.22 18.16
N ASN A 148 1.87 -7.00 18.55
CA ASN A 148 0.74 -6.24 18.03
C ASN A 148 1.21 -4.81 17.73
N ASP A 149 0.52 -4.12 16.82
CA ASP A 149 0.86 -2.77 16.37
C ASP A 149 2.38 -2.59 16.14
N THR A 150 2.96 -3.52 15.37
CA THR A 150 4.40 -3.62 15.16
C THR A 150 4.76 -3.51 13.69
N ALA A 151 5.79 -2.73 13.37
CA ALA A 151 6.32 -2.64 12.01
C ALA A 151 7.75 -3.15 11.90
N VAL A 152 8.03 -3.89 10.84
CA VAL A 152 9.39 -4.17 10.36
C VAL A 152 9.67 -3.26 9.16
N LEU A 153 10.55 -2.29 9.36
CA LEU A 153 10.85 -1.25 8.39
C LEU A 153 12.20 -1.46 7.73
N THR A 154 12.24 -1.31 6.41
CA THR A 154 13.46 -1.44 5.60
C THR A 154 13.68 -0.21 4.72
N ARG A 155 14.91 0.00 4.28
CA ARG A 155 15.22 1.12 3.37
C ARG A 155 14.64 0.86 1.98
N ARG A 156 14.76 -0.37 1.48
CA ARG A 156 14.40 -0.73 0.10
C ARG A 156 13.32 -1.81 0.05
N ASN A 157 12.55 -1.80 -1.05
CA ASN A 157 11.43 -2.75 -1.23
C ASN A 157 11.90 -4.21 -1.34
N ASN A 158 13.08 -4.48 -1.93
CA ASN A 158 13.64 -5.84 -1.99
C ASN A 158 14.00 -6.40 -0.62
N GLU A 159 14.49 -5.55 0.30
CA GLU A 159 14.72 -5.95 1.69
C GLU A 159 13.40 -6.32 2.37
N ALA A 160 12.35 -5.51 2.17
CA ALA A 160 11.02 -5.80 2.73
C ALA A 160 10.45 -7.13 2.18
N LEU A 161 10.65 -7.42 0.89
CA LEU A 161 10.28 -8.71 0.29
C LEU A 161 11.07 -9.87 0.90
N ALA A 162 12.38 -9.70 1.11
CA ALA A 162 13.23 -10.71 1.74
C ALA A 162 12.87 -10.96 3.20
N VAL A 163 12.60 -9.90 3.97
CA VAL A 163 12.10 -9.97 5.36
C VAL A 163 10.76 -10.70 5.39
N SER A 164 9.80 -10.31 4.54
CA SER A 164 8.49 -10.95 4.48
C SER A 164 8.61 -12.45 4.18
N ALA A 165 9.44 -12.84 3.20
CA ALA A 165 9.69 -14.24 2.90
C ALA A 165 10.31 -15.00 4.09
N ALA A 166 11.26 -14.41 4.80
CA ALA A 166 11.89 -15.02 5.97
C ALA A 166 10.89 -15.18 7.13
N LEU A 167 10.09 -14.16 7.43
CA LEU A 167 9.05 -14.22 8.46
C LEU A 167 8.01 -15.31 8.18
N TYR A 168 7.60 -15.45 6.92
CA TYR A 168 6.69 -16.52 6.51
C TYR A 168 7.32 -17.91 6.69
N ASN A 169 8.61 -18.09 6.39
CA ASN A 169 9.32 -19.34 6.63
C ASN A 169 9.45 -19.65 8.13
N ALA A 170 9.52 -18.61 8.97
CA ALA A 170 9.52 -18.72 10.42
C ALA A 170 8.10 -18.87 11.02
N GLY A 171 7.04 -18.92 10.21
CA GLY A 171 5.66 -19.07 10.67
C GLY A 171 5.03 -17.81 11.26
N VAL A 172 5.64 -16.64 11.06
CA VAL A 172 5.13 -15.36 11.55
C VAL A 172 4.07 -14.83 10.61
N LYS A 173 2.84 -14.73 11.09
CA LYS A 173 1.75 -14.02 10.38
C LYS A 173 2.07 -12.53 10.35
N HIS A 174 2.03 -11.95 9.17
CA HIS A 174 2.30 -10.53 8.98
C HIS A 174 1.68 -10.06 7.66
N GLN A 175 1.53 -8.76 7.53
CA GLN A 175 1.08 -8.12 6.31
C GLN A 175 2.26 -7.46 5.63
N PHE A 176 2.50 -7.82 4.36
CA PHE A 176 3.40 -7.05 3.51
C PHE A 176 2.65 -5.85 2.94
N ARG A 177 3.19 -4.65 3.13
CA ARG A 177 2.45 -3.43 2.81
C ARG A 177 2.35 -3.19 1.29
N ARG A 178 1.11 -3.02 0.85
CA ARG A 178 0.70 -2.60 -0.49
C ARG A 178 1.35 -1.29 -0.92
N ARG A 179 1.42 -1.10 -2.25
CA ARG A 179 1.76 0.20 -2.83
C ARG A 179 0.57 1.15 -2.66
N ALA A 180 0.85 2.45 -2.53
CA ALA A 180 -0.21 3.45 -2.32
C ALA A 180 -1.12 3.62 -3.54
N ASP A 181 -0.64 3.27 -4.73
CA ASP A 181 -1.38 3.31 -6.01
C ASP A 181 -2.17 2.03 -6.31
N ASP A 182 -2.25 1.10 -5.35
CA ASP A 182 -2.95 -0.18 -5.47
C ASP A 182 -4.02 -0.33 -4.37
N PRO A 183 -5.05 0.56 -4.37
CA PRO A 183 -6.12 0.51 -3.39
C PRO A 183 -6.99 -0.73 -3.63
N VAL A 184 -7.35 -1.41 -2.54
CA VAL A 184 -8.08 -2.67 -2.58
C VAL A 184 -9.37 -2.53 -1.78
N VAL A 185 -10.50 -2.86 -2.37
CA VAL A 185 -11.77 -2.92 -1.63
C VAL A 185 -11.81 -4.21 -0.82
N GLY A 186 -12.14 -4.12 0.47
CA GLY A 186 -12.19 -5.28 1.36
C GLY A 186 -13.18 -6.36 0.89
N SER A 187 -12.83 -7.63 1.11
CA SER A 187 -13.67 -8.79 0.75
C SER A 187 -14.98 -8.89 1.54
N TRP A 188 -15.12 -8.15 2.64
CA TRP A 188 -16.36 -8.06 3.39
C TRP A 188 -17.55 -7.67 2.51
N LEU A 189 -17.33 -6.82 1.49
CA LEU A 189 -18.40 -6.33 0.63
C LEU A 189 -18.92 -7.43 -0.32
N SER A 190 -18.04 -8.21 -0.94
CA SER A 190 -18.43 -9.38 -1.75
C SER A 190 -19.03 -10.50 -0.89
N ARG A 191 -18.52 -10.66 0.33
CA ARG A 191 -19.08 -11.62 1.30
C ARG A 191 -20.48 -11.24 1.75
N LEU A 192 -20.73 -9.96 2.00
CA LEU A 192 -22.06 -9.44 2.30
C LEU A 192 -22.98 -9.58 1.09
N SER A 193 -22.55 -9.18 -0.11
CA SER A 193 -23.39 -9.24 -1.31
C SER A 193 -23.76 -10.66 -1.73
N SER A 194 -22.92 -11.66 -1.44
CA SER A 194 -23.24 -13.07 -1.70
C SER A 194 -24.31 -13.64 -0.76
N ARG A 195 -24.54 -13.03 0.41
CA ARG A 195 -25.59 -13.42 1.37
C ARG A 195 -26.95 -12.80 1.08
N ILE A 196 -26.99 -11.76 0.25
CA ILE A 196 -28.23 -11.01 -0.03
C ILE A 196 -28.83 -11.52 -1.34
N ALA A 197 -30.06 -12.02 -1.27
CA ALA A 197 -30.79 -12.55 -2.44
C ALA A 197 -31.24 -11.48 -3.46
N SER A 198 -30.90 -10.21 -3.24
CA SER A 198 -31.30 -9.07 -4.07
C SER A 198 -30.20 -8.02 -4.14
N THR A 199 -30.37 -7.02 -5.01
CA THR A 199 -29.45 -5.87 -5.09
C THR A 199 -29.74 -4.79 -4.04
N ARG A 200 -30.72 -5.00 -3.16
CA ARG A 200 -31.14 -4.06 -2.12
C ARG A 200 -30.52 -4.44 -0.79
N LEU A 201 -29.58 -3.63 -0.32
CA LEU A 201 -28.99 -3.73 1.01
C LEU A 201 -29.72 -2.82 1.99
N THR A 202 -30.24 -3.38 3.07
CA THR A 202 -30.88 -2.66 4.17
C THR A 202 -29.96 -2.58 5.39
N ARG A 203 -30.34 -1.78 6.39
CA ARG A 203 -29.60 -1.72 7.67
C ARG A 203 -29.65 -3.05 8.41
N ALA A 204 -30.80 -3.72 8.39
CA ALA A 204 -30.98 -5.00 9.04
C ALA A 204 -30.02 -6.06 8.49
N ASP A 205 -29.77 -6.06 7.16
CA ASP A 205 -28.80 -6.98 6.55
C ASP A 205 -27.37 -6.76 7.10
N LEU A 206 -26.98 -5.50 7.37
CA LEU A 206 -25.68 -5.20 8.00
C LEU A 206 -25.63 -5.60 9.47
N GLU A 207 -26.73 -5.44 10.20
CA GLU A 207 -26.84 -5.81 11.61
C GLU A 207 -26.81 -7.34 11.79
N GLU A 208 -27.44 -8.09 10.89
CA GLU A 208 -27.40 -9.55 10.86
C GLU A 208 -25.99 -10.10 10.60
N ASP A 209 -25.25 -9.43 9.72
CA ASP A 209 -23.89 -9.81 9.30
C ASP A 209 -22.78 -8.95 9.94
N GLU A 210 -23.02 -8.33 11.10
CA GLU A 210 -22.06 -7.36 11.67
C GLU A 210 -20.66 -7.94 11.90
N SER A 211 -20.56 -9.25 12.17
CA SER A 211 -19.29 -9.97 12.39
C SER A 211 -18.33 -9.99 11.20
N ILE A 212 -18.82 -9.79 9.97
CA ILE A 212 -17.98 -9.78 8.77
C ILE A 212 -17.60 -8.35 8.36
N LEU A 213 -18.16 -7.33 9.00
CA LEU A 213 -17.95 -5.93 8.65
C LEU A 213 -16.63 -5.41 9.25
N PRO A 214 -15.94 -4.50 8.54
CA PRO A 214 -14.72 -3.87 9.05
C PRO A 214 -15.01 -2.86 10.18
N TRP A 215 -16.23 -2.33 10.22
CA TRP A 215 -16.70 -1.36 11.20
C TRP A 215 -18.11 -1.71 11.66
N PRO A 216 -18.56 -1.17 12.82
CA PRO A 216 -19.93 -1.35 13.28
C PRO A 216 -20.95 -1.03 12.18
N ALA A 217 -22.07 -1.76 12.16
CA ALA A 217 -23.06 -1.71 11.07
C ALA A 217 -23.51 -0.29 10.75
N GLN A 218 -23.67 0.57 11.77
CA GLN A 218 -24.03 1.97 11.62
C GLN A 218 -22.99 2.81 10.86
N VAL A 219 -21.70 2.56 11.11
CA VAL A 219 -20.60 3.25 10.42
C VAL A 219 -20.52 2.77 8.97
N THR A 220 -20.60 1.45 8.77
CA THR A 220 -20.59 0.83 7.44
C THR A 220 -21.78 1.29 6.59
N TRP A 221 -22.97 1.42 7.17
CA TRP A 221 -24.15 2.00 6.50
C TRP A 221 -23.89 3.43 6.06
N GLY A 222 -23.28 4.25 6.93
CA GLY A 222 -22.92 5.64 6.63
C GLY A 222 -21.95 5.75 5.45
N ALA A 223 -20.91 4.91 5.44
CA ALA A 223 -19.94 4.84 4.35
C ALA A 223 -20.62 4.45 3.03
N LEU A 224 -21.34 3.33 2.99
CA LEU A 224 -22.05 2.89 1.78
C LEU A 224 -23.11 3.88 1.30
N SER A 225 -23.77 4.60 2.21
CA SER A 225 -24.76 5.64 1.85
C SER A 225 -24.14 6.83 1.12
N ARG A 226 -22.85 7.15 1.34
CA ARG A 226 -22.14 8.18 0.57
C ARG A 226 -21.79 7.71 -0.85
N VAL A 227 -21.60 6.40 -1.01
CA VAL A 227 -21.33 5.77 -2.31
C VAL A 227 -22.61 5.70 -3.14
N SER A 228 -23.69 5.22 -2.54
CA SER A 228 -25.00 4.99 -3.14
C SER A 228 -26.09 5.42 -2.13
N PRO A 229 -26.61 6.66 -2.24
CA PRO A 229 -27.61 7.17 -1.31
C PRO A 229 -28.86 6.27 -1.23
N PRO A 230 -29.33 5.94 -0.02
CA PRO A 230 -30.40 4.98 0.14
C PRO A 230 -31.73 5.50 -0.43
N ARG A 231 -32.47 4.63 -1.12
CA ARG A 231 -33.81 4.89 -1.65
C ARG A 231 -34.81 3.91 -1.07
N ARG A 232 -35.86 4.45 -0.43
CA ARG A 232 -36.87 3.65 0.32
C ARG A 232 -36.19 2.69 1.32
N GLY A 233 -35.26 3.23 2.10
CA GLY A 233 -34.58 2.49 3.17
C GLY A 233 -33.51 1.47 2.74
N ALA A 234 -33.17 1.38 1.44
CA ALA A 234 -32.15 0.45 0.97
C ALA A 234 -31.10 1.11 0.07
N ILE A 235 -29.86 0.67 0.18
CA ILE A 235 -28.72 0.96 -0.69
C ILE A 235 -28.78 0.01 -1.89
N ASN A 236 -28.54 0.53 -3.09
CA ASN A 236 -28.46 -0.28 -4.30
C ASN A 236 -27.02 -0.76 -4.51
N LEU A 237 -26.78 -2.07 -4.40
CA LEU A 237 -25.47 -2.70 -4.61
C LEU A 237 -24.98 -2.60 -6.05
N GLU A 238 -25.88 -2.47 -7.03
CA GLU A 238 -25.50 -2.25 -8.42
C GLU A 238 -24.83 -0.90 -8.62
N ALA A 239 -25.34 0.15 -7.95
CA ALA A 239 -24.72 1.46 -8.00
C ALA A 239 -23.36 1.49 -7.27
N VAL A 240 -23.18 0.63 -6.26
CA VAL A 240 -21.87 0.42 -5.63
C VAL A 240 -20.92 -0.26 -6.61
N ALA A 241 -21.36 -1.33 -7.28
CA ALA A 241 -20.58 -2.01 -8.32
C ALA A 241 -20.17 -1.07 -9.47
N ASP A 242 -21.09 -0.23 -9.96
CA ASP A 242 -20.79 0.77 -11.00
C ASP A 242 -19.68 1.74 -10.56
N ARG A 243 -19.70 2.16 -9.29
CA ARG A 243 -18.68 3.07 -8.75
C ARG A 243 -17.32 2.39 -8.59
N LEU A 244 -17.30 1.12 -8.19
CA LEU A 244 -16.07 0.33 -8.13
C LEU A 244 -15.48 0.05 -9.52
N ALA A 245 -16.33 -0.21 -10.52
CA ALA A 245 -15.89 -0.45 -11.89
C ALA A 245 -15.18 0.76 -12.53
N LEU A 246 -15.37 1.97 -11.99
CA LEU A 246 -14.66 3.19 -12.40
C LEU A 246 -13.23 3.31 -11.82
N ASN A 247 -12.71 2.27 -11.14
CA ASN A 247 -11.38 2.24 -10.51
C ASN A 247 -11.10 3.43 -9.58
N MET A 248 -12.15 3.96 -8.96
CA MET A 248 -12.07 4.95 -7.89
C MET A 248 -12.80 4.40 -6.67
N PRO A 249 -12.24 3.37 -6.01
CA PRO A 249 -12.83 2.88 -4.79
C PRO A 249 -12.87 4.04 -3.78
N PRO A 250 -14.03 4.35 -3.19
CA PRO A 250 -14.12 5.29 -2.09
C PRO A 250 -13.15 4.89 -0.98
N ASP A 251 -12.46 5.85 -0.36
CA ASP A 251 -11.50 5.58 0.72
C ASP A 251 -12.14 4.76 1.85
N GLU A 252 -13.44 4.95 2.07
CA GLU A 252 -14.19 4.23 3.10
C GLU A 252 -14.58 2.81 2.71
N LEU A 253 -14.21 2.31 1.53
CA LEU A 253 -14.31 0.89 1.18
C LEU A 253 -12.93 0.24 1.06
N ILE A 254 -11.87 1.05 1.07
CA ILE A 254 -10.50 0.58 0.96
C ILE A 254 -10.15 -0.18 2.24
N ASP A 255 -9.63 -1.39 2.04
CA ASP A 255 -9.12 -2.24 3.09
C ASP A 255 -7.86 -1.61 3.70
N THR A 256 -8.03 -1.03 4.88
CA THR A 256 -6.94 -0.44 5.67
C THR A 256 -6.14 -1.48 6.45
N ASN A 257 -6.59 -2.74 6.45
CA ASN A 257 -6.03 -3.92 7.12
C ASN A 257 -4.76 -3.60 7.91
N THR A 258 -4.89 -3.37 9.21
CA THR A 258 -3.75 -3.20 10.11
C THR A 258 -3.40 -4.58 10.64
N GLY A 259 -2.55 -5.31 9.93
CA GLY A 259 -1.99 -6.54 10.49
C GLY A 259 -1.30 -6.25 11.83
N GLU A 260 -1.31 -7.22 12.74
CA GLU A 260 -0.60 -7.12 14.03
C GLU A 260 0.90 -6.84 13.84
N VAL A 261 1.45 -7.39 12.75
CA VAL A 261 2.79 -7.11 12.23
C VAL A 261 2.71 -6.64 10.78
N VAL A 262 3.35 -5.52 10.47
CA VAL A 262 3.45 -4.94 9.12
C VAL A 262 4.90 -4.95 8.66
N VAL A 263 5.16 -5.46 7.46
CA VAL A 263 6.47 -5.36 6.78
C VAL A 263 6.37 -4.32 5.67
N SER A 264 7.22 -3.30 5.72
CA SER A 264 7.15 -2.18 4.77
C SER A 264 8.52 -1.57 4.52
N SER A 265 8.71 -0.94 3.37
CA SER A 265 9.77 0.07 3.26
C SER A 265 9.36 1.34 4.00
N ILE A 266 10.35 2.13 4.41
CA ILE A 266 10.12 3.38 5.15
C ILE A 266 9.22 4.35 4.36
N HIS A 267 9.44 4.47 3.05
CA HIS A 267 8.63 5.30 2.16
C HIS A 267 7.15 4.95 2.25
N ARG A 268 6.82 3.65 2.10
CA ARG A 268 5.44 3.19 2.19
C ARG A 268 4.84 3.31 3.59
N SER A 269 5.68 3.38 4.63
CA SER A 269 5.22 3.55 6.02
C SER A 269 4.97 5.00 6.45
N LYS A 270 5.32 5.99 5.63
CA LYS A 270 5.11 7.40 5.98
C LYS A 270 3.64 7.67 6.29
N GLY A 271 3.40 8.51 7.30
CA GLY A 271 2.08 8.84 7.82
C GLY A 271 1.49 7.80 8.77
N LEU A 272 2.10 6.60 8.89
CA LEU A 272 1.73 5.64 9.92
C LEU A 272 2.62 5.75 11.15
N GLU A 273 2.14 5.18 12.24
CA GLU A 273 2.83 5.08 13.51
C GLU A 273 2.53 3.72 14.14
N PHE A 274 3.49 3.17 14.87
CA PHE A 274 3.40 1.85 15.47
C PHE A 274 3.88 1.91 16.92
N THR A 275 3.31 1.09 17.78
CA THR A 275 3.80 0.92 19.15
C THR A 275 5.25 0.45 19.15
N THR A 276 5.58 -0.52 18.28
CA THR A 276 6.92 -1.10 18.15
C THR A 276 7.42 -1.04 16.70
N VAL A 277 8.69 -0.67 16.51
CA VAL A 277 9.36 -0.69 15.21
C VAL A 277 10.66 -1.49 15.29
N LEU A 278 10.80 -2.49 14.42
CA LEU A 278 12.05 -3.16 14.12
C LEU A 278 12.58 -2.58 12.80
N LEU A 279 13.66 -1.81 12.87
CA LEU A 279 14.25 -1.15 11.70
C LEU A 279 15.51 -1.91 11.28
N ILE A 280 15.67 -2.19 9.98
CA ILE A 280 17.00 -2.54 9.43
C ILE A 280 17.80 -1.24 9.28
N PRO A 281 18.89 -1.04 10.04
CA PRO A 281 19.76 0.14 9.91
C PRO A 281 20.35 0.27 8.52
N PHE A 282 20.58 1.51 8.08
CA PHE A 282 21.41 1.79 6.92
C PHE A 282 22.27 3.02 7.17
N GLU A 283 23.41 3.08 6.49
CA GLU A 283 24.31 4.24 6.56
C GLU A 283 23.82 5.33 5.62
N ILE A 284 24.08 6.59 6.00
CA ILE A 284 23.81 7.75 5.15
C ILE A 284 24.95 7.88 4.13
N PRO A 285 24.69 7.67 2.83
CA PRO A 285 25.72 7.75 1.79
C PRO A 285 26.25 9.17 1.60
N GLU A 286 27.25 9.32 0.72
CA GLU A 286 27.80 10.62 0.31
C GLU A 286 26.85 11.36 -0.61
N ASP A 287 26.41 10.67 -1.66
CA ASP A 287 25.43 11.16 -2.61
C ASP A 287 24.05 11.20 -1.96
N ASP A 288 23.27 12.25 -2.22
CA ASP A 288 21.90 12.41 -1.75
C ASP A 288 21.74 12.25 -0.21
N TRP A 289 22.78 12.62 0.54
CA TRP A 289 22.87 12.35 1.98
C TRP A 289 21.71 12.93 2.79
N LEU A 290 21.20 14.11 2.40
CA LEU A 290 20.13 14.79 3.12
C LEU A 290 18.81 14.02 2.97
N GLN A 291 18.54 13.53 1.77
CA GLN A 291 17.37 12.71 1.50
C GLN A 291 17.43 11.38 2.25
N GLU A 292 18.59 10.73 2.25
CA GLU A 292 18.79 9.49 3.01
C GLU A 292 18.70 9.71 4.52
N ALA A 293 19.16 10.86 5.03
CA ALA A 293 18.95 11.26 6.42
C ALA A 293 17.46 11.44 6.74
N ARG A 294 16.69 12.09 5.86
CA ARG A 294 15.22 12.24 5.99
C ARG A 294 14.52 10.89 5.99
N ILE A 295 14.88 9.99 5.09
CA ILE A 295 14.33 8.64 5.04
C ILE A 295 14.63 7.91 6.35
N LEU A 296 15.87 7.94 6.83
CA LEU A 296 16.23 7.29 8.09
C LEU A 296 15.46 7.90 9.26
N TYR A 297 15.37 9.22 9.33
CA TYR A 297 14.60 9.95 10.34
C TYR A 297 13.11 9.57 10.33
N VAL A 298 12.50 9.49 9.15
CA VAL A 298 11.11 9.02 8.98
C VAL A 298 10.95 7.64 9.58
N GLY A 299 11.86 6.70 9.30
CA GLY A 299 11.81 5.33 9.82
C GLY A 299 11.95 5.27 11.34
N LEU A 300 12.91 6.02 11.90
CA LEU A 300 13.17 6.08 13.34
C LEU A 300 12.04 6.71 14.14
N THR A 301 11.32 7.66 13.54
CA THR A 301 10.22 8.38 14.21
C THR A 301 8.87 7.70 14.06
N ARG A 302 8.78 6.51 13.45
CA ARG A 302 7.54 5.71 13.39
C ARG A 302 7.17 5.04 14.70
N ALA A 303 8.12 4.84 15.62
CA ALA A 303 7.89 4.18 16.90
C ALA A 303 7.25 5.12 17.92
N LYS A 304 6.23 4.63 18.64
CA LYS A 304 5.65 5.30 19.82
C LYS A 304 6.35 4.90 21.11
N GLN A 305 6.72 3.62 21.25
CA GLN A 305 7.27 3.08 22.50
C GLN A 305 8.60 2.35 22.30
N ASN A 306 8.66 1.40 21.37
CA ASN A 306 9.83 0.53 21.23
C ASN A 306 10.45 0.68 19.84
N LEU A 307 11.76 0.89 19.79
CA LEU A 307 12.53 0.92 18.55
C LEU A 307 13.73 -0.01 18.69
N MET A 308 13.86 -0.98 17.79
CA MET A 308 14.90 -2.00 17.82
C MET A 308 15.60 -2.10 16.47
N ALA A 309 16.88 -2.46 16.48
CA ALA A 309 17.67 -2.72 15.28
C ALA A 309 17.58 -4.20 14.87
N LEU A 310 17.14 -4.45 13.64
CA LEU A 310 17.15 -5.77 13.01
C LEU A 310 18.42 -5.93 12.16
N GLN A 311 18.98 -7.13 12.12
CA GLN A 311 20.12 -7.41 11.25
C GLN A 311 19.74 -7.27 9.76
N PRO A 312 20.65 -6.75 8.92
CA PRO A 312 20.43 -6.71 7.48
C PRO A 312 20.16 -8.09 6.89
N VAL A 313 19.21 -8.14 5.95
CA VAL A 313 18.93 -9.34 5.14
C VAL A 313 19.86 -9.41 3.94
N ASP A 314 20.21 -10.63 3.49
CA ASP A 314 21.01 -10.80 2.27
C ASP A 314 20.21 -10.39 1.04
N ASP A 315 20.56 -9.25 0.47
CA ASP A 315 19.93 -8.68 -0.70
C ASP A 315 20.80 -8.79 -1.97
N ARG A 316 21.98 -9.42 -1.90
CA ARG A 316 22.95 -9.49 -3.02
C ARG A 316 22.42 -10.21 -4.25
N ARG A 317 21.43 -11.08 -4.05
CA ARG A 317 20.76 -11.84 -5.11
C ARG A 317 19.53 -11.13 -5.68
N TRP A 318 19.39 -9.84 -5.44
CA TRP A 318 18.29 -9.05 -5.96
C TRP A 318 18.75 -8.12 -7.08
N SER A 319 17.90 -7.98 -8.09
CA SER A 319 18.12 -7.09 -9.22
C SER A 319 16.79 -6.46 -9.60
N PHE A 320 16.79 -5.15 -9.85
CA PHE A 320 15.60 -4.44 -10.29
C PHE A 320 15.51 -4.46 -11.82
N LEU A 321 14.36 -4.90 -12.35
CA LEU A 321 14.06 -4.88 -13.77
C LEU A 321 13.34 -3.58 -14.12
N GLN A 322 14.09 -2.56 -14.55
CA GLN A 322 13.54 -1.23 -14.87
C GLN A 322 12.37 -1.31 -15.87
N GLY A 323 12.52 -2.03 -16.99
CA GLY A 323 11.48 -2.15 -18.02
C GLY A 323 10.22 -2.92 -17.60
N ALA A 324 10.22 -3.53 -16.41
CA ALA A 324 9.05 -4.22 -15.85
C ALA A 324 8.57 -3.58 -14.53
N ASN A 325 9.32 -2.66 -13.94
CA ASN A 325 9.09 -2.12 -12.60
C ASN A 325 8.86 -3.25 -11.56
N ARG A 326 9.76 -4.24 -11.57
CA ARG A 326 9.69 -5.44 -10.73
C ARG A 326 11.07 -5.81 -10.20
N TRP A 327 11.12 -6.28 -8.96
CA TRP A 327 12.29 -6.97 -8.45
C TRP A 327 12.37 -8.40 -8.97
N ARG A 328 13.59 -8.88 -9.21
CA ARG A 328 13.86 -10.29 -9.49
C ARG A 328 14.95 -10.84 -8.57
N ARG A 329 14.93 -12.15 -8.38
CA ARG A 329 16.05 -12.88 -7.79
C ARG A 329 16.98 -13.40 -8.88
N ILE A 330 18.28 -13.34 -8.61
CA ILE A 330 19.32 -13.82 -9.50
C ILE A 330 20.19 -14.89 -8.83
N GLY A 331 20.57 -15.90 -9.61
CA GLY A 331 21.59 -16.88 -9.30
C GLY A 331 22.88 -16.62 -10.08
N PHE A 332 23.96 -17.25 -9.64
CA PHE A 332 25.28 -17.15 -10.27
C PHE A 332 25.75 -18.53 -10.71
N ALA A 333 26.18 -18.64 -11.97
CA ALA A 333 26.84 -19.81 -12.53
C ALA A 333 28.17 -19.36 -13.17
N GLY A 334 29.24 -19.40 -12.38
CA GLY A 334 30.51 -18.78 -12.74
C GLY A 334 30.36 -17.27 -12.91
N LYS A 335 30.68 -16.73 -14.10
CA LYS A 335 30.51 -15.30 -14.43
C LYS A 335 29.12 -14.95 -14.96
N ARG A 336 28.23 -15.93 -15.14
CA ARG A 336 26.87 -15.70 -15.70
C ARG A 336 25.86 -15.53 -14.57
N THR A 337 24.94 -14.59 -14.75
CA THR A 337 23.76 -14.43 -13.91
C THR A 337 22.53 -15.00 -14.61
N TYR A 338 21.59 -15.54 -13.84
CA TYR A 338 20.32 -16.05 -14.36
C TYR A 338 19.19 -15.74 -13.37
N THR A 339 17.98 -15.57 -13.88
CA THR A 339 16.81 -15.27 -13.04
C THR A 339 16.32 -16.55 -12.34
N THR A 340 16.13 -16.50 -11.03
CA THR A 340 15.64 -17.61 -10.19
C THR A 340 14.33 -17.27 -9.48
N GLY A 341 13.82 -16.05 -9.67
CA GLY A 341 12.57 -15.63 -9.08
C GLY A 341 12.18 -14.22 -9.48
N ILE A 342 10.94 -13.85 -9.17
CA ILE A 342 10.35 -12.54 -9.48
C ILE A 342 9.39 -12.09 -8.37
N GLU A 343 9.35 -10.78 -8.12
CA GLU A 343 8.29 -10.14 -7.34
C GLU A 343 6.93 -10.39 -8.01
N VAL A 344 6.00 -10.93 -7.23
CA VAL A 344 4.59 -11.06 -7.58
C VAL A 344 3.80 -10.06 -6.74
N THR A 345 2.88 -9.36 -7.38
CA THR A 345 2.05 -8.30 -6.80
C THR A 345 0.58 -8.64 -6.93
N GLY A 346 -0.27 -8.04 -6.09
CA GLY A 346 -1.69 -8.37 -6.02
C GLY A 346 -2.47 -8.17 -7.31
N SER A 347 -2.00 -7.29 -8.19
CA SER A 347 -2.58 -7.03 -9.51
C SER A 347 -2.14 -8.03 -10.59
N ASP A 348 -1.25 -8.97 -10.27
CA ASP A 348 -0.76 -9.96 -11.22
C ASP A 348 -1.71 -11.17 -11.38
N ALA A 349 -2.78 -11.29 -10.58
CA ALA A 349 -3.76 -12.37 -10.68
C ALA A 349 -5.21 -11.94 -10.42
N PHE A 350 -6.14 -12.65 -11.08
CA PHE A 350 -7.58 -12.45 -10.92
C PHE A 350 -8.34 -13.77 -10.80
N SER A 351 -9.29 -13.83 -9.87
CA SER A 351 -10.30 -14.90 -9.80
C SER A 351 -11.40 -14.72 -10.85
N PHE A 352 -11.79 -13.46 -11.09
CA PHE A 352 -12.77 -13.07 -12.09
C PHE A 352 -12.28 -11.83 -12.82
N ASP A 353 -12.50 -11.77 -14.13
CA ASP A 353 -12.23 -10.58 -14.93
C ASP A 353 -13.51 -9.77 -15.17
N ALA A 354 -13.37 -8.45 -15.33
CA ALA A 354 -14.53 -7.57 -15.52
C ALA A 354 -15.33 -7.89 -16.79
N THR A 355 -14.72 -8.51 -17.80
CA THR A 355 -15.36 -8.82 -19.09
C THR A 355 -16.03 -10.19 -19.14
N GLY A 356 -15.78 -11.05 -18.15
CA GLY A 356 -16.24 -12.43 -18.15
C GLY A 356 -15.56 -13.26 -19.24
N VAL A 357 -14.39 -12.87 -19.74
CA VAL A 357 -13.58 -13.71 -20.64
C VAL A 357 -12.88 -14.79 -19.84
N LEU A 358 -12.50 -14.49 -18.60
CA LEU A 358 -11.99 -15.47 -17.66
C LEU A 358 -13.15 -16.36 -17.19
N ARG A 359 -13.09 -17.62 -17.60
CA ARG A 359 -13.97 -18.67 -17.09
C ARG A 359 -13.26 -19.40 -15.95
N PRO A 360 -13.81 -19.37 -14.73
CA PRO A 360 -13.34 -20.24 -13.65
C PRO A 360 -13.33 -21.71 -14.08
N GLN A 361 -12.39 -22.48 -13.55
CA GLN A 361 -12.30 -23.93 -13.83
C GLN A 361 -13.35 -24.76 -13.09
N ARG A 362 -14.10 -24.13 -12.17
CA ARG A 362 -15.18 -24.72 -11.39
C ARG A 362 -16.42 -23.83 -11.45
N ASP A 363 -17.53 -24.30 -10.92
CA ASP A 363 -18.74 -23.49 -10.81
C ASP A 363 -18.46 -22.16 -10.08
N PRO A 364 -18.89 -21.00 -10.62
CA PRO A 364 -18.62 -19.70 -10.01
C PRO A 364 -19.13 -19.57 -8.57
N ALA A 365 -20.28 -20.13 -8.21
CA ALA A 365 -20.80 -20.06 -6.85
C ALA A 365 -19.94 -20.91 -5.90
N GLU A 366 -19.52 -22.10 -6.31
CA GLU A 366 -18.59 -22.92 -5.53
C GLU A 366 -17.22 -22.25 -5.33
N LEU A 367 -16.72 -21.54 -6.36
CA LEU A 367 -15.48 -20.78 -6.22
C LEU A 367 -15.63 -19.63 -5.22
N ILE A 368 -16.73 -18.87 -5.31
CA ILE A 368 -17.01 -17.77 -4.39
C ILE A 368 -17.07 -18.28 -2.95
N ASP A 369 -17.76 -19.39 -2.73
CA ASP A 369 -17.84 -20.02 -1.41
C ASP A 369 -16.47 -20.46 -0.90
N TYR A 370 -15.69 -21.18 -1.73
CA TYR A 370 -14.32 -21.60 -1.38
C TYR A 370 -13.39 -20.43 -1.08
N LEU A 371 -13.43 -19.37 -1.90
CA LEU A 371 -12.65 -18.16 -1.66
C LEU A 371 -13.02 -17.55 -0.31
N HIS A 372 -14.29 -17.41 0.01
CA HIS A 372 -14.69 -16.84 1.29
C HIS A 372 -14.30 -17.71 2.48
N THR A 373 -14.48 -19.03 2.39
CA THR A 373 -14.40 -19.95 3.54
C THR A 373 -13.00 -20.50 3.80
N GLU A 374 -12.24 -20.83 2.76
CA GLU A 374 -10.99 -21.58 2.88
C GLU A 374 -9.74 -20.73 2.60
N VAL A 375 -9.87 -19.61 1.88
CA VAL A 375 -8.72 -18.79 1.46
C VAL A 375 -8.50 -17.59 2.38
N HIS A 376 -7.33 -17.54 3.00
CA HIS A 376 -6.96 -16.53 3.99
C HIS A 376 -5.65 -15.82 3.61
N ALA A 377 -5.49 -14.58 4.10
CA ALA A 377 -4.26 -13.83 3.90
C ALA A 377 -3.05 -14.58 4.51
N GLY A 378 -1.97 -14.68 3.74
CA GLY A 378 -0.75 -15.40 4.11
C GLY A 378 -0.73 -16.87 3.67
N ASP A 379 -1.84 -17.44 3.19
CA ASP A 379 -1.86 -18.83 2.72
C ASP A 379 -0.94 -19.04 1.52
N THR A 380 -0.34 -20.22 1.41
CA THR A 380 0.57 -20.53 0.31
C THR A 380 -0.19 -20.78 -0.99
N VAL A 381 0.31 -20.23 -2.09
CA VAL A 381 -0.22 -20.53 -3.43
C VAL A 381 0.88 -20.94 -4.37
N THR A 382 0.54 -21.83 -5.29
CA THR A 382 1.43 -22.28 -6.36
C THR A 382 0.88 -21.80 -7.70
N LEU A 383 1.77 -21.31 -8.55
CA LEU A 383 1.44 -20.92 -9.92
C LEU A 383 1.87 -22.03 -10.88
N ILE A 384 0.95 -22.56 -11.66
CA ILE A 384 1.19 -23.61 -12.66
C ILE A 384 0.96 -23.06 -14.06
N ARG A 385 1.96 -23.19 -14.93
CA ARG A 385 1.90 -22.63 -16.29
C ARG A 385 0.81 -23.32 -17.11
N ARG A 386 -0.11 -22.54 -17.67
CA ARG A 386 -1.09 -23.04 -18.62
C ARG A 386 -0.46 -23.18 -20.01
N VAL A 387 -0.71 -24.33 -20.65
CA VAL A 387 -0.09 -24.67 -21.94
C VAL A 387 -0.63 -23.79 -23.08
N THR A 388 -1.88 -23.35 -22.97
CA THR A 388 -2.66 -22.76 -24.07
C THR A 388 -2.45 -21.25 -24.29
N ASP A 389 -2.15 -20.47 -23.24
CA ASP A 389 -2.30 -19.01 -23.25
C ASP A 389 -1.21 -18.26 -22.43
N ALA A 390 -0.07 -18.91 -22.16
CA ALA A 390 1.14 -18.30 -21.58
C ALA A 390 0.95 -17.58 -20.22
N VAL A 391 -0.15 -17.86 -19.52
CA VAL A 391 -0.44 -17.44 -18.14
C VAL A 391 -0.26 -18.61 -17.16
N TYR A 392 -0.46 -18.36 -15.86
CA TYR A 392 -0.36 -19.35 -14.80
C TYR A 392 -1.68 -19.47 -14.04
N ASP A 393 -2.13 -20.69 -13.82
CA ASP A 393 -3.18 -21.00 -12.87
C ASP A 393 -2.64 -20.88 -11.45
N VAL A 394 -3.38 -20.20 -10.56
CA VAL A 394 -3.05 -20.03 -9.15
C VAL A 394 -3.82 -21.06 -8.36
N LEU A 395 -3.09 -21.89 -7.62
CA LEU A 395 -3.65 -22.98 -6.83
C LEU A 395 -3.44 -22.74 -5.33
N HIS A 396 -4.53 -22.80 -4.56
CA HIS A 396 -4.54 -22.84 -3.10
C HIS A 396 -4.90 -24.25 -2.64
N GLU A 397 -4.00 -24.93 -1.93
CA GLU A 397 -4.16 -26.34 -1.54
C GLU A 397 -4.53 -27.28 -2.71
N GLY A 398 -4.03 -26.97 -3.91
CA GLY A 398 -4.34 -27.70 -5.13
C GLY A 398 -5.65 -27.30 -5.82
N ASN A 399 -6.50 -26.49 -5.18
CA ASN A 399 -7.72 -25.94 -5.78
C ASN A 399 -7.43 -24.67 -6.57
N TRP A 400 -8.03 -24.55 -7.75
CA TRP A 400 -7.92 -23.33 -8.57
C TRP A 400 -8.63 -22.15 -7.90
N VAL A 401 -7.92 -21.03 -7.74
CA VAL A 401 -8.47 -19.81 -7.12
C VAL A 401 -8.37 -18.57 -8.00
N ALA A 402 -7.43 -18.54 -8.95
CA ALA A 402 -7.22 -17.42 -9.85
C ALA A 402 -6.36 -17.83 -11.06
N VAL A 403 -6.23 -16.93 -12.03
CA VAL A 403 -5.21 -17.01 -13.08
C VAL A 403 -4.41 -15.71 -13.10
N THR A 404 -3.14 -15.78 -13.49
CA THR A 404 -2.33 -14.59 -13.68
C THR A 404 -2.76 -13.78 -14.90
N THR A 405 -2.48 -12.48 -14.89
CA THR A 405 -2.76 -11.61 -16.03
C THR A 405 -1.92 -11.95 -17.26
N PRO A 406 -2.39 -11.60 -18.48
CA PRO A 406 -1.56 -11.67 -19.68
C PRO A 406 -0.26 -10.86 -19.56
N GLY A 407 -0.29 -9.72 -18.86
CA GLY A 407 0.89 -8.89 -18.61
C GLY A 407 1.93 -9.59 -17.74
N PHE A 408 1.50 -10.31 -16.69
CA PHE A 408 2.40 -11.16 -15.90
C PHE A 408 2.95 -12.32 -16.74
N GLY A 409 2.11 -12.92 -17.58
CA GLY A 409 2.54 -13.89 -18.59
C GLY A 409 3.66 -13.33 -19.46
N GLU A 410 3.43 -12.21 -20.15
CA GLU A 410 4.44 -11.57 -21.01
C GLU A 410 5.74 -11.27 -20.26
N LEU A 411 5.64 -10.76 -19.03
CA LEU A 411 6.77 -10.49 -18.16
C LEU A 411 7.63 -11.75 -17.96
N VAL A 412 7.03 -12.85 -17.53
CA VAL A 412 7.76 -14.10 -17.26
C VAL A 412 8.29 -14.74 -18.55
N ASN A 413 7.49 -14.74 -19.63
CA ASN A 413 7.85 -15.41 -20.87
C ASN A 413 8.92 -14.64 -21.66
N ASN A 414 8.89 -13.30 -21.67
CA ASN A 414 9.68 -12.50 -22.60
C ASN A 414 10.70 -11.57 -21.93
N ARG A 415 10.43 -11.09 -20.71
CA ARG A 415 11.24 -10.02 -20.10
C ARG A 415 12.26 -10.50 -19.06
N LEU A 416 12.19 -11.77 -18.65
CA LEU A 416 13.14 -12.35 -17.68
C LEU A 416 14.40 -12.96 -18.29
N GLY A 417 14.49 -13.02 -19.62
CA GLY A 417 15.61 -13.64 -20.35
C GLY A 417 15.70 -15.15 -20.13
N LEU A 418 14.58 -15.79 -19.78
CA LEU A 418 14.51 -17.23 -19.58
C LEU A 418 14.42 -17.93 -20.94
N LYS A 419 15.23 -18.97 -21.14
CA LYS A 419 15.14 -19.79 -22.37
C LYS A 419 13.80 -20.52 -22.45
N ASN A 420 13.33 -21.02 -21.32
CA ASN A 420 12.01 -21.61 -21.14
C ASN A 420 11.37 -20.98 -19.89
N PRO A 421 10.14 -20.47 -19.99
CA PRO A 421 9.36 -20.05 -18.83
C PRO A 421 9.17 -21.23 -17.86
N PRO A 422 9.18 -20.99 -16.53
CA PRO A 422 9.03 -22.06 -15.55
C PRO A 422 7.66 -22.73 -15.67
N ALA A 423 7.60 -24.05 -15.50
CA ALA A 423 6.33 -24.77 -15.47
C ALA A 423 5.56 -24.53 -14.15
N ARG A 424 6.29 -24.20 -13.09
CA ARG A 424 5.81 -24.03 -11.72
C ARG A 424 6.55 -22.88 -11.06
N ILE A 425 5.83 -22.03 -10.33
CA ILE A 425 6.37 -20.94 -9.53
C ILE A 425 5.83 -21.08 -8.10
N ASP A 426 6.73 -21.16 -7.12
CA ASP A 426 6.42 -21.32 -5.69
C ASP A 426 6.92 -20.12 -4.86
N GLY A 427 6.49 -20.02 -3.60
CA GLY A 427 6.89 -18.92 -2.70
C GLY A 427 5.98 -17.69 -2.76
N CYS A 428 4.90 -17.77 -3.55
CA CYS A 428 3.80 -16.82 -3.53
C CYS A 428 2.83 -17.15 -2.40
N ARG A 429 2.12 -16.12 -1.93
CA ARG A 429 1.08 -16.24 -0.91
C ARG A 429 -0.14 -15.42 -1.28
N VAL A 430 -1.28 -15.75 -0.69
CA VAL A 430 -2.46 -14.89 -0.72
C VAL A 430 -2.10 -13.58 -0.02
N GLU A 431 -2.26 -12.47 -0.72
CA GLU A 431 -2.12 -11.14 -0.15
C GLU A 431 -3.33 -10.81 0.71
N THR A 432 -4.50 -10.89 0.09
CA THR A 432 -5.82 -10.68 0.68
C THR A 432 -6.86 -11.15 -0.32
N LEU A 433 -8.10 -11.26 0.14
CA LEU A 433 -9.25 -11.27 -0.75
C LEU A 433 -9.76 -9.85 -0.91
N SER A 434 -10.08 -9.47 -2.14
CA SER A 434 -10.66 -8.17 -2.46
C SER A 434 -12.05 -8.31 -3.05
N THR A 435 -12.83 -7.24 -3.06
CA THR A 435 -14.08 -7.17 -3.83
C THR A 435 -13.81 -6.49 -5.17
N VAL A 436 -14.26 -7.10 -6.27
CA VAL A 436 -14.23 -6.52 -7.61
C VAL A 436 -15.64 -6.44 -8.19
N ALA A 437 -15.84 -5.49 -9.10
CA ALA A 437 -17.10 -5.32 -9.82
C ALA A 437 -16.99 -5.91 -11.22
N LEU A 438 -17.86 -6.87 -11.54
CA LEU A 438 -18.05 -7.39 -12.88
C LEU A 438 -18.85 -6.40 -13.75
N SER A 439 -18.71 -6.51 -15.06
CA SER A 439 -19.73 -5.95 -15.97
C SER A 439 -21.04 -6.75 -15.84
N THR A 440 -22.17 -6.12 -16.19
CA THR A 440 -23.48 -6.80 -16.21
C THR A 440 -23.44 -8.05 -17.09
N GLN A 441 -22.85 -7.94 -18.29
CA GLN A 441 -22.68 -9.06 -19.20
C GLN A 441 -21.83 -10.18 -18.58
N ALA A 442 -20.73 -9.84 -17.91
CA ALA A 442 -19.89 -10.83 -17.25
C ALA A 442 -20.62 -11.57 -16.12
N ALA A 443 -21.39 -10.85 -15.30
CA ALA A 443 -22.16 -11.45 -14.22
C ALA A 443 -23.25 -12.40 -14.73
N GLU A 444 -24.00 -11.99 -15.76
CA GLU A 444 -24.99 -12.86 -16.42
C GLU A 444 -24.35 -14.11 -17.00
N LEU A 445 -23.21 -13.95 -17.67
CA LEU A 445 -22.47 -15.02 -18.33
C LEU A 445 -21.85 -16.02 -17.35
N LEU A 446 -21.49 -15.56 -16.15
CA LEU A 446 -20.99 -16.38 -15.04
C LEU A 446 -22.12 -16.90 -14.14
N GLY A 447 -23.36 -16.46 -14.34
CA GLY A 447 -24.51 -16.89 -13.52
C GLY A 447 -24.41 -16.47 -12.05
N VAL A 448 -23.68 -15.39 -11.74
CA VAL A 448 -23.55 -14.90 -10.36
C VAL A 448 -24.68 -13.93 -10.02
N SER A 449 -25.19 -13.99 -8.79
CA SER A 449 -26.35 -13.21 -8.32
C SER A 449 -26.07 -11.71 -8.16
N THR A 450 -24.79 -11.33 -8.05
CA THR A 450 -24.32 -9.96 -7.86
C THR A 450 -23.07 -9.73 -8.68
N ARG A 451 -22.87 -8.49 -9.14
CA ARG A 451 -21.62 -8.07 -9.80
C ARG A 451 -20.46 -7.92 -8.83
N LEU A 452 -20.70 -7.88 -7.52
CA LEU A 452 -19.69 -7.76 -6.49
C LEU A 452 -19.18 -9.15 -6.10
N VAL A 453 -18.01 -9.54 -6.61
CA VAL A 453 -17.44 -10.87 -6.41
C VAL A 453 -16.09 -10.80 -5.70
N PRO A 454 -15.70 -11.84 -4.94
CA PRO A 454 -14.37 -11.92 -4.36
C PRO A 454 -13.30 -12.09 -5.44
N ASN A 455 -12.12 -11.58 -5.17
CA ASN A 455 -10.95 -11.75 -6.01
C ASN A 455 -9.74 -12.10 -5.14
N CYS A 456 -9.10 -13.22 -5.45
CA CYS A 456 -7.88 -13.66 -4.77
C CYS A 456 -6.68 -12.89 -5.31
N ARG A 457 -6.11 -12.05 -4.45
CA ARG A 457 -4.86 -11.34 -4.75
C ARG A 457 -3.69 -12.12 -4.18
N ILE A 458 -2.56 -12.09 -4.87
CA ILE A 458 -1.36 -12.83 -4.49
C ILE A 458 -0.15 -11.93 -4.42
N GLN A 459 0.83 -12.28 -3.61
CA GLN A 459 2.06 -11.51 -3.46
C GLN A 459 3.25 -12.40 -3.12
N GLY A 460 4.42 -11.77 -3.11
CA GLY A 460 5.64 -12.36 -2.57
C GLY A 460 6.70 -12.51 -3.64
N VAL A 461 7.52 -13.55 -3.49
CA VAL A 461 8.66 -13.79 -4.37
C VAL A 461 8.52 -15.17 -4.99
N GLY A 462 7.95 -15.21 -6.19
CA GLY A 462 7.82 -16.43 -6.97
C GLY A 462 9.20 -16.94 -7.38
N THR A 463 9.51 -18.21 -7.11
CA THR A 463 10.79 -18.86 -7.38
C THR A 463 10.61 -20.18 -8.11
N TRP A 464 11.65 -20.62 -8.83
CA TRP A 464 11.68 -21.86 -9.64
C TRP A 464 13.07 -22.49 -9.70
#